data_AF-A0AA49Q847-F1
#
_entry.id   AF-A0AA49Q847-F1
#
_cell.length_a   1.000
_cell.length_b   1.000
_cell.length_c   1.000
_cell.angle_alpha   90.00
_cell.angle_beta   90.00
_cell.angle_gamma   90.00
#
_symmetry.space_group_name_H-M   'P 1'
#
loop_
_entity.id
_entity.type
_entity.pdbx_description
1 polymer ?
#
loop_
_entity_poly.entity_id
_entity_poly.type
_entity_poly.pdbx_seq_one_letter_code
_entity_poly.pdbx_strand_id
1 'polypeptide(L)'
;MFVAPSRAGNLRALWRAPHCVSLTCATACIVLTAPVLSFAQTASDPITGAWSGRLGRSAVPSYPVSLSLKLDGTSVSGTVSTADGNGEVSIGAYDTASSTLHLEVRRVGESSASLVFDGVVVHGLATGRVLSAQGTGTFVLTLDGTSLSAPQANLATISRDVLRSAVEELMSNITRAAAIVPAQRFRWRPVGTVRSVAELLGHIVDASLYFCGRATGHSVQWTDANAQVSLDKQVLIAKLNDVAAQCNAAAGSGTLEMLVANYGHASLHYGNLVTYLRLLGHVPPAGR
;
A
#
# COMPACT_ATOMS: atom_id res chain seq x y z
N MET A 1 -73.66 7.84 -20.69
CA MET A 1 -73.89 7.54 -22.12
C MET A 1 -72.63 6.87 -22.66
N PHE A 2 -72.75 5.56 -22.94
CA PHE A 2 -71.95 4.66 -23.80
C PHE A 2 -70.40 4.73 -23.78
N VAL A 3 -69.68 3.76 -23.19
CA VAL A 3 -69.38 2.35 -23.63
C VAL A 3 -67.98 2.25 -24.27
N ALA A 4 -67.07 1.50 -23.64
CA ALA A 4 -65.93 0.80 -24.28
C ALA A 4 -66.44 -0.58 -24.79
N PRO A 5 -65.65 -1.56 -25.34
CA PRO A 5 -64.29 -1.61 -25.93
C PRO A 5 -64.25 -2.46 -27.25
N SER A 6 -63.08 -2.76 -27.87
CA SER A 6 -62.84 -4.01 -28.65
C SER A 6 -61.42 -4.08 -29.30
N ARG A 7 -60.58 -5.07 -28.94
CA ARG A 7 -60.21 -6.33 -29.67
C ARG A 7 -59.34 -6.13 -30.92
N ALA A 8 -58.09 -6.61 -30.92
CA ALA A 8 -57.64 -7.99 -31.22
C ALA A 8 -57.80 -8.39 -32.70
N GLY A 9 -56.67 -8.45 -33.42
CA GLY A 9 -56.56 -8.97 -34.79
C GLY A 9 -55.61 -10.16 -34.84
N ASN A 10 -56.18 -11.36 -35.01
CA ASN A 10 -55.50 -12.59 -35.40
C ASN A 10 -55.23 -12.58 -36.91
N LEU A 11 -54.06 -13.07 -37.33
CA LEU A 11 -53.89 -13.63 -38.68
C LEU A 11 -53.29 -15.03 -38.55
N ARG A 12 -54.11 -16.03 -38.92
CA ARG A 12 -53.74 -17.42 -39.20
C ARG A 12 -53.64 -17.59 -40.71
N ALA A 13 -52.61 -18.30 -41.17
CA ALA A 13 -52.58 -19.19 -42.36
C ALA A 13 -51.10 -19.52 -42.65
N LEU A 14 -50.65 -20.69 -43.11
CA LEU A 14 -51.26 -21.98 -43.46
C LEU A 14 -50.10 -23.01 -43.55
N TRP A 15 -50.47 -24.28 -43.45
CA TRP A 15 -49.66 -25.50 -43.39
C TRP A 15 -48.64 -25.76 -44.52
N ARG A 16 -47.58 -26.52 -44.21
CA ARG A 16 -47.26 -27.85 -44.80
C ARG A 16 -46.13 -28.56 -44.03
N ALA A 17 -46.39 -29.80 -43.63
CA ALA A 17 -45.41 -30.75 -43.07
C ALA A 17 -44.49 -31.32 -44.17
N PRO A 18 -43.31 -31.85 -43.79
CA PRO A 18 -43.16 -33.28 -43.98
C PRO A 18 -42.38 -34.02 -42.86
N HIS A 19 -42.89 -35.21 -42.55
CA HIS A 19 -42.18 -36.49 -42.39
C HIS A 19 -41.07 -36.61 -41.33
N CYS A 20 -41.47 -37.27 -40.25
CA CYS A 20 -40.67 -37.82 -39.17
C CYS A 20 -39.83 -39.01 -39.66
N VAL A 21 -38.51 -38.95 -39.50
CA VAL A 21 -37.62 -40.13 -39.58
C VAL A 21 -36.90 -40.23 -38.22
N SER A 22 -37.32 -41.22 -37.44
CA SER A 22 -36.69 -41.58 -36.17
C SER A 22 -35.32 -42.21 -36.43
N LEU A 23 -34.26 -41.53 -35.98
CA LEU A 23 -32.92 -42.14 -35.86
C LEU A 23 -32.57 -42.25 -34.38
N THR A 24 -32.80 -43.44 -33.82
CA THR A 24 -32.25 -43.88 -32.54
C THR A 24 -30.73 -43.95 -32.64
N CYS A 25 -30.02 -43.06 -31.96
CA CYS A 25 -28.58 -43.12 -31.80
C CYS A 25 -28.24 -43.38 -30.33
N ALA A 26 -27.97 -44.65 -30.02
CA ALA A 26 -27.46 -45.09 -28.73
C ALA A 26 -26.06 -44.51 -28.50
N THR A 27 -25.92 -43.56 -27.58
CA THR A 27 -24.61 -43.05 -27.15
C THR A 27 -24.17 -43.81 -25.91
N ALA A 28 -23.16 -44.66 -26.09
CA ALA A 28 -22.50 -45.41 -25.04
C ALA A 28 -21.80 -44.45 -24.05
N CYS A 29 -22.09 -44.60 -22.75
CA CYS A 29 -21.31 -43.98 -21.68
C CYS A 29 -19.95 -44.70 -21.58
N ILE A 30 -18.91 -44.11 -22.16
CA ILE A 30 -17.53 -44.50 -21.91
C ILE A 30 -17.06 -43.73 -20.68
N VAL A 31 -17.00 -44.41 -19.52
CA VAL A 31 -16.31 -43.92 -18.34
C VAL A 31 -14.81 -44.08 -18.57
N LEU A 32 -14.16 -43.02 -19.06
CA LEU A 32 -12.70 -42.93 -19.09
C LEU A 32 -12.20 -42.63 -17.67
N THR A 33 -11.77 -43.65 -16.95
CA THR A 33 -10.89 -43.48 -15.79
C THR A 33 -9.52 -43.03 -16.29
N ALA A 34 -9.32 -41.71 -16.44
CA ALA A 34 -7.99 -41.17 -16.64
C ALA A 34 -7.19 -41.37 -15.34
N PRO A 35 -5.97 -41.94 -15.38
CA PRO A 35 -5.10 -41.90 -14.22
C PRO A 35 -4.77 -40.43 -13.97
N VAL A 36 -5.10 -39.94 -12.77
CA VAL A 36 -4.56 -38.67 -12.27
C VAL A 36 -3.07 -38.91 -12.09
N LEU A 37 -2.28 -38.61 -13.11
CA LEU A 37 -0.85 -38.42 -12.97
C LEU A 37 -0.68 -37.22 -12.05
N SER A 38 -0.40 -37.49 -10.77
CA SER A 38 0.21 -36.52 -9.89
C SER A 38 1.56 -36.16 -10.49
N PHE A 39 1.61 -35.08 -11.27
CA PHE A 39 2.86 -34.39 -11.52
C PHE A 39 3.30 -33.86 -10.16
N ALA A 40 4.25 -34.56 -9.52
CA ALA A 40 5.08 -33.93 -8.52
C ALA A 40 5.76 -32.76 -9.24
N GLN A 41 5.22 -31.56 -9.05
CA GLN A 41 5.88 -30.33 -9.46
C GLN A 41 7.18 -30.33 -8.66
N THR A 42 8.29 -30.70 -9.30
CA THR A 42 9.62 -30.56 -8.73
C THR A 42 9.69 -29.12 -8.26
N ALA A 43 9.80 -28.93 -6.94
CA ALA A 43 9.99 -27.60 -6.36
C ALA A 43 11.15 -26.97 -7.14
N SER A 44 10.86 -25.91 -7.90
CA SER A 44 11.92 -25.22 -8.64
C SER A 44 12.94 -24.78 -7.61
N ASP A 45 14.20 -25.14 -7.79
CA ASP A 45 15.29 -24.72 -6.93
C ASP A 45 15.22 -23.19 -6.75
N PRO A 46 14.87 -22.68 -5.55
CA PRO A 46 14.63 -21.26 -5.35
C PRO A 46 15.91 -20.48 -5.05
N ILE A 47 17.06 -21.15 -4.96
CA ILE A 47 18.33 -20.60 -4.48
C ILE A 47 19.42 -20.65 -5.54
N THR A 48 19.54 -21.76 -6.29
CA THR A 48 20.66 -21.94 -7.22
C THR A 48 20.67 -20.89 -8.33
N GLY A 49 21.80 -20.22 -8.49
CA GLY A 49 22.07 -19.28 -9.56
C GLY A 49 22.89 -18.07 -9.11
N ALA A 50 23.04 -17.13 -10.04
CA ALA A 50 23.70 -15.85 -9.76
C ALA A 50 22.70 -14.88 -9.13
N TRP A 51 23.14 -14.14 -8.11
CA TRP A 51 22.33 -13.14 -7.43
C TRP A 51 23.03 -11.79 -7.46
N SER A 52 22.25 -10.74 -7.66
CA SER A 52 22.73 -9.36 -7.67
C SER A 52 21.87 -8.50 -6.75
N GLY A 53 22.50 -7.54 -6.04
CA GLY A 53 21.74 -6.70 -5.13
C GLY A 53 22.57 -5.70 -4.34
N ARG A 54 22.03 -5.33 -3.17
CA ARG A 54 22.59 -4.27 -2.32
C ARG A 54 22.57 -4.69 -0.85
N LEU A 55 23.59 -4.28 -0.11
CA LEU A 55 23.66 -4.35 1.35
C LEU A 55 24.02 -2.99 1.96
N GLY A 56 23.75 -2.78 3.25
CA GLY A 56 24.09 -1.52 3.91
C GLY A 56 23.47 -1.38 5.29
N ARG A 57 23.87 -0.35 6.05
CA ARG A 57 23.44 -0.16 7.45
C ARG A 57 22.06 0.49 7.60
N SER A 58 21.46 0.98 6.52
CA SER A 58 20.13 1.58 6.54
C SER A 58 19.07 0.57 6.09
N ALA A 59 17.79 0.95 6.18
CA ALA A 59 16.69 0.20 5.59
C ALA A 59 16.69 0.21 4.04
N VAL A 60 17.53 1.06 3.41
CA VAL A 60 17.68 1.17 1.96
C VAL A 60 19.15 0.93 1.61
N PRO A 61 19.56 -0.34 1.45
CA PRO A 61 20.97 -0.68 1.29
C PRO A 61 21.57 -0.08 0.01
N SER A 62 22.82 0.38 0.09
CA SER A 62 23.47 1.17 -0.96
C SER A 62 24.77 0.58 -1.53
N TYR A 63 25.36 -0.43 -0.89
CA TYR A 63 26.60 -1.04 -1.36
C TYR A 63 26.30 -2.27 -2.21
N PRO A 64 26.84 -2.36 -3.44
CA PRO A 64 26.57 -3.49 -4.32
C PRO A 64 27.15 -4.79 -3.75
N VAL A 65 26.45 -5.88 -4.02
CA VAL A 65 26.86 -7.24 -3.67
C VAL A 65 26.39 -8.20 -4.76
N SER A 66 27.21 -9.21 -5.05
CA SER A 66 26.92 -10.30 -5.98
C SER A 66 27.21 -11.64 -5.33
N LEU A 67 26.36 -12.63 -5.56
CA LEU A 67 26.54 -14.00 -5.07
C LEU A 67 26.38 -15.00 -6.20
N SER A 68 27.01 -16.16 -6.07
CA SER A 68 26.72 -17.33 -6.89
C SER A 68 26.43 -18.47 -5.93
N LEU A 69 25.17 -18.90 -5.87
CA LEU A 69 24.69 -19.86 -4.88
C LEU A 69 24.30 -21.18 -5.55
N LYS A 70 24.43 -22.27 -4.81
CA LYS A 70 23.97 -23.60 -5.17
C LYS A 70 23.32 -24.27 -3.96
N LEU A 71 22.10 -24.77 -4.16
CA LEU A 71 21.36 -25.57 -3.19
C LEU A 71 21.61 -27.06 -3.42
N ASP A 72 21.90 -27.78 -2.34
CA ASP A 72 21.98 -29.24 -2.31
C ASP A 72 21.23 -29.76 -1.08
N GLY A 73 20.00 -30.24 -1.30
CA GLY A 73 19.05 -30.51 -0.23
C GLY A 73 18.67 -29.23 0.51
N THR A 74 19.07 -29.12 1.78
CA THR A 74 18.90 -27.90 2.59
C THR A 74 20.18 -27.08 2.70
N SER A 75 21.32 -27.60 2.21
CA SER A 75 22.62 -26.93 2.32
C SER A 75 22.82 -25.94 1.18
N VAL A 76 23.31 -24.76 1.48
CA VAL A 76 23.64 -23.73 0.48
C VAL A 76 25.15 -23.52 0.46
N SER A 77 25.71 -23.59 -0.75
CA SER A 77 27.12 -23.30 -1.01
C SER A 77 27.24 -22.17 -2.02
N GLY A 78 28.38 -21.48 -2.07
CA GLY A 78 28.55 -20.41 -3.03
C GLY A 78 29.66 -19.43 -2.74
N THR A 79 29.76 -18.42 -3.61
CA THR A 79 30.69 -17.30 -3.47
C THR A 79 29.93 -15.99 -3.30
N VAL A 80 30.57 -15.04 -2.63
CA VAL A 80 30.04 -13.69 -2.38
C VAL A 80 31.11 -12.67 -2.73
N SER A 81 30.72 -11.64 -3.47
CA SER A 81 31.58 -10.52 -3.85
C SER A 81 30.96 -9.21 -3.37
N THR A 82 31.75 -8.43 -2.63
CA THR A 82 31.38 -7.10 -2.12
C THR A 82 32.47 -6.11 -2.46
N ALA A 83 32.21 -4.81 -2.31
CA ALA A 83 33.24 -3.78 -2.45
C ALA A 83 34.43 -3.97 -1.49
N ASP A 84 34.20 -4.60 -0.33
CA ASP A 84 35.21 -4.84 0.70
C ASP A 84 35.99 -6.16 0.48
N GLY A 85 35.68 -6.91 -0.58
CA GLY A 85 36.36 -8.16 -0.92
C GLY A 85 35.41 -9.33 -1.19
N ASN A 86 36.04 -10.45 -1.56
CA ASN A 86 35.37 -11.70 -1.90
C ASN A 86 35.38 -12.69 -0.73
N GLY A 87 34.40 -13.59 -0.71
CA GLY A 87 34.30 -14.66 0.28
C GLY A 87 33.54 -15.87 -0.25
N GLU A 88 33.56 -16.94 0.56
CA GLU A 88 32.86 -18.20 0.31
C GLU A 88 31.86 -18.46 1.42
N VAL A 89 30.73 -19.08 1.07
CA VAL A 89 29.75 -19.55 2.05
C VAL A 89 30.37 -20.73 2.81
N SER A 90 30.74 -20.50 4.07
CA SER A 90 31.29 -21.52 4.97
C SER A 90 30.20 -22.35 5.64
N ILE A 91 29.06 -21.73 5.92
CA ILE A 91 27.85 -22.40 6.42
C ILE A 91 26.69 -21.79 5.66
N GLY A 92 25.85 -22.63 5.03
CA GLY A 92 24.67 -22.14 4.33
C GLY A 92 23.52 -23.11 4.47
N ALA A 93 22.34 -22.58 4.75
CA ALA A 93 21.12 -23.35 4.93
C ALA A 93 19.92 -22.64 4.32
N TYR A 94 19.02 -23.43 3.72
CA TYR A 94 17.72 -22.99 3.25
C TYR A 94 16.63 -23.94 3.77
N ASP A 95 15.63 -23.37 4.43
CA ASP A 95 14.43 -24.09 4.86
C ASP A 95 13.29 -23.77 3.90
N THR A 96 12.81 -24.80 3.20
CA THR A 96 11.72 -24.70 2.22
C THR A 96 10.37 -24.40 2.87
N ALA A 97 10.14 -24.82 4.13
CA ALA A 97 8.86 -24.62 4.81
C ALA A 97 8.65 -23.15 5.23
N SER A 98 9.73 -22.51 5.70
CA SER A 98 9.71 -21.12 6.16
C SER A 98 10.29 -20.13 5.14
N SER A 99 10.84 -20.63 4.03
CA SER A 99 11.58 -19.86 3.02
C SER A 99 12.78 -19.10 3.59
N THR A 100 13.33 -19.53 4.73
CA THR A 100 14.44 -18.82 5.39
C THR A 100 15.78 -19.23 4.79
N LEU A 101 16.64 -18.23 4.56
CA LEU A 101 18.01 -18.37 4.08
C LEU A 101 18.97 -17.90 5.17
N HIS A 102 19.96 -18.73 5.48
CA HIS A 102 21.08 -18.41 6.35
C HIS A 102 22.39 -18.65 5.59
N LEU A 103 23.28 -17.67 5.58
CA LEU A 103 24.62 -17.79 4.98
C LEU A 103 25.66 -17.16 5.90
N GLU A 104 26.61 -17.94 6.39
CA GLU A 104 27.86 -17.44 6.94
C GLU A 104 28.92 -17.44 5.86
N VAL A 105 29.51 -16.27 5.62
CA VAL A 105 30.51 -16.05 4.59
C VAL A 105 31.85 -15.75 5.25
N ARG A 106 32.84 -16.56 4.87
CA ARG A 106 34.24 -16.37 5.24
C ARG A 106 34.96 -15.67 4.10
N ARG A 107 35.50 -14.48 4.33
CA ARG A 107 36.26 -13.76 3.30
C ARG A 107 37.64 -14.39 3.10
N VAL A 108 38.20 -14.15 1.91
CA VAL A 108 39.55 -14.59 1.58
C VAL A 108 40.54 -13.97 2.58
N GLY A 109 41.34 -14.81 3.22
CA GLY A 109 42.34 -14.39 4.23
C GLY A 109 41.84 -14.40 5.68
N GLU A 110 40.57 -14.71 5.93
CA GLU A 110 40.01 -14.81 7.28
C GLU A 110 39.82 -16.26 7.74
N SER A 111 39.96 -16.48 9.05
CA SER A 111 39.83 -17.79 9.70
C SER A 111 38.40 -18.13 10.13
N SER A 112 37.49 -17.17 10.12
CA SER A 112 36.08 -17.33 10.53
C SER A 112 35.15 -16.47 9.68
N ALA A 113 33.84 -16.70 9.77
CA ALA A 113 32.87 -15.92 9.03
C ALA A 113 32.89 -14.43 9.45
N SER A 114 32.90 -13.54 8.46
CA SER A 114 32.87 -12.08 8.67
C SER A 114 31.60 -11.40 8.16
N LEU A 115 30.78 -12.12 7.39
CA LEU A 115 29.44 -11.69 7.01
C LEU A 115 28.45 -12.81 7.28
N VAL A 116 27.35 -12.50 7.94
CA VAL A 116 26.23 -13.45 8.14
C VAL A 116 24.97 -12.85 7.53
N PHE A 117 24.35 -13.55 6.59
CA PHE A 117 23.10 -13.17 5.96
C PHE A 117 21.97 -14.02 6.54
N ASP A 118 20.98 -13.38 7.16
CA ASP A 118 19.76 -14.01 7.65
C ASP A 118 18.57 -13.36 6.96
N GLY A 119 17.81 -14.13 6.20
CA GLY A 119 16.69 -13.57 5.44
C GLY A 119 15.66 -14.59 4.99
N VAL A 120 14.79 -14.13 4.12
CA VAL A 120 13.77 -14.95 3.46
C VAL A 120 13.88 -14.81 1.94
N VAL A 121 13.56 -15.88 1.22
CA VAL A 121 13.56 -15.92 -0.24
C VAL A 121 12.15 -16.14 -0.76
N VAL A 122 11.64 -15.18 -1.52
CA VAL A 122 10.29 -15.25 -2.12
C VAL A 122 10.39 -14.85 -3.58
N HIS A 123 10.03 -15.75 -4.49
CA HIS A 123 9.99 -15.51 -5.94
C HIS A 123 11.29 -14.88 -6.51
N GLY A 124 12.45 -15.40 -6.14
CA GLY A 124 13.74 -14.87 -6.63
C GLY A 124 14.19 -13.57 -5.96
N LEU A 125 13.50 -13.10 -4.91
CA LEU A 125 13.90 -11.97 -4.08
C LEU A 125 14.32 -12.46 -2.70
N ALA A 126 15.58 -12.21 -2.31
CA ALA A 126 16.07 -12.47 -0.97
C ALA A 126 16.19 -11.15 -0.20
N THR A 127 15.56 -11.06 0.97
CA THR A 127 15.64 -9.89 1.85
C THR A 127 15.94 -10.29 3.27
N GLY A 128 16.70 -9.47 3.99
CA GLY A 128 17.07 -9.82 5.35
C GLY A 128 18.07 -8.88 5.99
N ARG A 129 18.69 -9.39 7.06
CA ARG A 129 19.75 -8.72 7.80
C ARG A 129 21.11 -9.27 7.39
N VAL A 130 22.09 -8.39 7.36
CA VAL A 130 23.50 -8.77 7.26
C VAL A 130 24.22 -8.35 8.54
N LEU A 131 24.97 -9.26 9.15
CA LEU A 131 25.84 -8.97 10.28
C LEU A 131 27.28 -8.92 9.79
N SER A 132 28.04 -7.91 10.22
CA SER A 132 29.47 -7.83 9.97
C SER A 132 30.22 -7.33 11.20
N ALA A 133 31.55 -7.31 11.14
CA ALA A 133 32.39 -6.70 12.18
C ALA A 133 32.04 -5.24 12.47
N GLN A 134 31.43 -4.53 11.51
CA GLN A 134 31.05 -3.13 11.64
C GLN A 134 29.61 -2.91 12.10
N GLY A 135 28.87 -3.97 12.42
CA GLY A 135 27.51 -3.94 12.95
C GLY A 135 26.47 -4.63 12.06
N THR A 136 25.20 -4.41 12.40
CA THR A 136 24.06 -4.97 11.66
C THR A 136 23.61 -4.03 10.53
N GLY A 137 23.25 -4.61 9.40
CA GLY A 137 22.64 -3.93 8.25
C GLY A 137 21.52 -4.77 7.64
N THR A 138 21.06 -4.34 6.46
CA THR A 138 20.07 -5.03 5.64
C THR A 138 20.66 -5.42 4.29
N PHE A 139 20.06 -6.41 3.65
CA PHE A 139 20.35 -6.75 2.25
C PHE A 139 19.06 -6.97 1.46
N VAL A 140 19.17 -6.73 0.16
CA VAL A 140 18.17 -7.09 -0.85
C VAL A 140 18.92 -7.67 -2.04
N LEU A 141 18.61 -8.90 -2.43
CA LEU A 141 19.22 -9.62 -3.56
C LEU A 141 18.13 -10.13 -4.50
N THR A 142 18.42 -10.15 -5.80
CA THR A 142 17.56 -10.72 -6.83
C THR A 142 18.31 -11.83 -7.56
N LEU A 143 17.65 -12.96 -7.80
CA LEU A 143 18.18 -14.08 -8.58
C LEU A 143 18.18 -13.69 -10.07
N ASP A 144 19.35 -13.69 -10.69
CA ASP A 144 19.52 -13.35 -12.09
C ASP A 144 18.73 -14.33 -12.98
N GLY A 145 18.05 -13.81 -14.00
CA GLY A 145 17.17 -14.62 -14.86
C GLY A 145 15.77 -14.84 -14.29
N THR A 146 15.50 -14.49 -13.03
CA THR A 146 14.12 -14.27 -12.59
C THR A 146 13.69 -12.88 -13.05
N SER A 147 12.76 -12.82 -14.02
CA SER A 147 12.00 -11.59 -14.19
C SER A 147 11.12 -11.46 -12.96
N LEU A 148 11.46 -10.53 -12.07
CA LEU A 148 10.49 -9.98 -11.12
C LEU A 148 9.43 -9.24 -11.94
N SER A 149 8.55 -9.97 -12.63
CA SER A 149 7.30 -9.45 -13.18
C SER A 149 6.27 -9.37 -12.05
N ALA A 150 6.67 -8.75 -10.95
CA ALA A 150 5.74 -7.90 -10.24
C ALA A 150 5.68 -6.61 -11.07
N PRO A 151 4.51 -5.96 -11.25
CA PRO A 151 4.55 -4.54 -11.58
C PRO A 151 5.44 -3.94 -10.50
N GLN A 152 6.60 -3.42 -10.89
CA GLN A 152 7.44 -2.61 -10.02
C GLN A 152 6.66 -1.32 -9.84
N ALA A 153 5.57 -1.40 -9.08
CA ALA A 153 4.83 -0.27 -8.63
C ALA A 153 5.87 0.55 -7.90
N ASN A 154 6.23 1.67 -8.52
CA ASN A 154 7.26 2.55 -8.01
C ASN A 154 6.88 2.82 -6.55
N LEU A 155 7.72 2.41 -5.60
CA LEU A 155 7.41 2.57 -4.17
C LEU A 155 7.10 4.02 -3.84
N ALA A 156 7.66 4.98 -4.58
CA ALA A 156 7.32 6.39 -4.46
C ALA A 156 5.94 6.74 -5.04
N THR A 157 5.46 6.02 -6.05
CA THR A 157 4.08 6.10 -6.56
C THR A 157 3.09 5.45 -5.60
N ILE A 158 3.35 4.23 -5.11
CA ILE A 158 2.51 3.59 -4.08
C ILE A 158 2.42 4.48 -2.85
N SER A 159 3.55 4.99 -2.37
CA SER A 159 3.58 5.87 -1.19
C SER A 159 2.81 7.18 -1.42
N ARG A 160 2.85 7.73 -2.64
CA ARG A 160 2.03 8.90 -3.01
C ARG A 160 0.55 8.58 -3.04
N ASP A 161 0.15 7.45 -3.61
CA ASP A 161 -1.25 7.07 -3.73
C ASP A 161 -1.86 6.73 -2.36
N VAL A 162 -1.09 6.07 -1.49
CA VAL A 162 -1.46 5.83 -0.09
C VAL A 162 -1.58 7.16 0.66
N LEU A 163 -0.60 8.05 0.54
CA LEU A 163 -0.65 9.35 1.20
C LEU A 163 -1.82 10.20 0.72
N ARG A 164 -2.10 10.20 -0.59
CA ARG A 164 -3.26 10.90 -1.17
C ARG A 164 -4.55 10.38 -0.58
N SER A 165 -4.73 9.06 -0.55
CA SER A 165 -5.92 8.43 0.03
C SER A 165 -6.08 8.79 1.51
N ALA A 166 -4.99 8.77 2.28
CA ALA A 166 -4.99 9.13 3.69
C ALA A 166 -5.34 10.62 3.93
N VAL A 167 -4.81 11.54 3.11
CA VAL A 167 -5.14 12.97 3.17
C VAL A 167 -6.59 13.21 2.79
N GLU A 168 -7.09 12.58 1.73
CA GLU A 168 -8.48 12.66 1.28
C GLU A 168 -9.45 12.23 2.38
N GLU A 169 -9.16 11.10 3.01
CA GLU A 169 -9.98 10.56 4.08
C GLU A 169 -9.96 11.44 5.32
N LEU A 170 -8.78 11.89 5.75
CA LEU A 170 -8.64 12.77 6.91
C LEU A 170 -9.39 14.09 6.71
N MET A 171 -9.23 14.74 5.55
CA MET A 171 -9.93 15.99 5.27
C MET A 171 -11.44 15.79 5.17
N SER A 172 -11.90 14.68 4.58
CA SER A 172 -13.31 14.29 4.58
C SER A 172 -13.85 14.10 6.00
N ASN A 173 -13.10 13.44 6.88
CA ASN A 173 -13.45 13.25 8.28
C ASN A 173 -13.56 14.57 9.04
N ILE A 174 -12.63 15.50 8.83
CA ILE A 174 -12.65 16.83 9.45
C ILE A 174 -13.87 17.64 8.97
N THR A 175 -14.14 17.66 7.67
CA THR A 175 -15.31 18.38 7.12
C THR A 175 -16.62 17.79 7.62
N ARG A 176 -16.75 16.46 7.66
CA ARG A 176 -17.94 15.78 8.23
C ARG A 176 -18.10 16.08 9.72
N ALA A 177 -17.00 16.10 10.48
CA ALA A 177 -17.01 16.49 11.88
C ALA A 177 -17.51 17.93 12.09
N ALA A 178 -17.03 18.87 11.28
CA ALA A 178 -17.52 20.25 11.29
C ALA A 178 -19.01 20.35 10.96
N ALA A 179 -19.50 19.52 10.02
CA ALA A 179 -20.91 19.47 9.65
C ALA A 179 -21.81 18.94 10.78
N ILE A 180 -21.33 18.00 11.60
CA ILE A 180 -22.07 17.44 12.73
C ILE A 180 -22.28 18.48 13.84
N VAL A 181 -21.27 19.31 14.14
CA VAL A 181 -21.37 20.29 15.23
C VAL A 181 -22.45 21.34 14.92
N PRO A 182 -23.43 21.58 15.81
CA PRO A 182 -24.41 22.65 15.64
C PRO A 182 -23.74 24.02 15.58
N ALA A 183 -24.25 24.96 14.77
CA ALA A 183 -23.62 26.27 14.58
C ALA A 183 -23.41 27.04 15.90
N GLN A 184 -24.35 26.94 16.84
CA GLN A 184 -24.26 27.56 18.17
C GLN A 184 -23.14 26.98 19.05
N ARG A 185 -22.57 25.81 18.69
CA ARG A 185 -21.47 25.17 19.40
C ARG A 185 -20.10 25.45 18.77
N PHE A 186 -20.01 26.24 17.71
CA PHE A 186 -18.72 26.57 17.09
C PHE A 186 -17.79 27.37 18.01
N ARG A 187 -18.35 28.15 18.95
CA ARG A 187 -17.59 28.85 19.99
C ARG A 187 -17.34 28.02 21.25
N TRP A 188 -17.88 26.80 21.32
CA TRP A 188 -17.69 25.93 22.47
C TRP A 188 -16.26 25.37 22.50
N ARG A 189 -15.72 25.23 23.71
CA ARG A 189 -14.44 24.60 24.03
C ARG A 189 -14.59 23.79 25.32
N PRO A 190 -13.87 22.66 25.48
CA PRO A 190 -13.91 21.87 26.71
C PRO A 190 -13.46 22.65 27.95
N VAL A 191 -12.38 23.43 27.80
CA VAL A 191 -11.79 24.27 28.85
C VAL A 191 -11.31 25.58 28.25
N GLY A 192 -11.16 26.62 29.08
CA GLY A 192 -10.76 27.96 28.62
C GLY A 192 -9.35 28.03 27.99
N THR A 193 -8.49 27.03 28.22
CA THR A 193 -7.09 27.00 27.78
C THR A 193 -6.88 26.35 26.41
N VAL A 194 -7.95 25.84 25.76
CA VAL A 194 -7.87 25.20 24.45
C VAL A 194 -8.70 25.96 23.41
N ARG A 195 -8.37 25.74 22.13
CA ARG A 195 -9.14 26.28 21.00
C ARG A 195 -10.60 25.82 21.08
N SER A 196 -11.53 26.70 20.71
CA SER A 196 -12.91 26.35 20.39
C SER A 196 -12.98 25.51 19.12
N VAL A 197 -14.15 24.93 18.85
CA VAL A 197 -14.39 24.20 17.59
C VAL A 197 -14.03 25.06 16.37
N ALA A 198 -14.46 26.32 16.32
CA ALA A 198 -14.18 27.23 15.21
C ALA A 198 -12.68 27.56 15.09
N GLU A 199 -12.03 27.87 16.21
CA GLU A 199 -10.58 28.17 16.25
C GLU A 199 -9.75 26.95 15.82
N LEU A 200 -10.14 25.73 16.23
CA LEU A 200 -9.47 24.49 15.88
C LEU A 200 -9.61 24.16 14.38
N LEU A 201 -10.83 24.27 13.85
CA LEU A 201 -11.07 24.06 12.41
C LEU A 201 -10.39 25.14 11.56
N GLY A 202 -10.41 26.40 12.01
CA GLY A 202 -9.68 27.49 11.36
C GLY A 202 -8.17 27.23 11.32
N HIS A 203 -7.60 26.72 12.42
CA HIS A 203 -6.19 26.35 12.48
C HIS A 203 -5.82 25.18 11.55
N ILE A 204 -6.72 24.22 11.37
CA ILE A 204 -6.53 23.17 10.36
C ILE A 204 -6.49 23.77 8.96
N VAL A 205 -7.41 24.68 8.63
CA VAL A 205 -7.41 25.40 7.33
C VAL A 205 -6.09 26.14 7.13
N ASP A 206 -5.68 26.94 8.12
CA ASP A 206 -4.44 27.71 8.09
C ASP A 206 -3.20 26.82 7.85
N ALA A 207 -3.09 25.72 8.60
CA ALA A 207 -1.98 24.78 8.48
C ALA A 207 -1.98 24.07 7.12
N SER A 208 -3.14 23.64 6.62
CA SER A 208 -3.23 22.95 5.34
C SER A 208 -2.95 23.89 4.16
N LEU A 209 -3.34 25.17 4.22
CA LEU A 209 -2.92 26.19 3.25
C LEU A 209 -1.39 26.33 3.21
N TYR A 210 -0.75 26.36 4.39
CA TYR A 210 0.70 26.44 4.51
C TYR A 210 1.40 25.21 3.92
N PHE A 211 1.09 24.01 4.42
CA PHE A 211 1.82 22.80 4.04
C PHE A 211 1.55 22.39 2.59
N CYS A 212 0.29 22.39 2.13
CA CYS A 212 -0.04 21.98 0.77
C CYS A 212 0.40 23.03 -0.27
N GLY A 213 0.37 24.32 0.09
CA GLY A 213 0.97 25.38 -0.73
C GLY A 213 2.49 25.21 -0.87
N ARG A 214 3.20 24.96 0.23
CA ARG A 214 4.65 24.71 0.22
C ARG A 214 5.04 23.42 -0.49
N ALA A 215 4.21 22.38 -0.39
CA ALA A 215 4.40 21.13 -1.12
C ALA A 215 4.45 21.36 -2.64
N THR A 216 3.72 22.36 -3.14
CA THR A 216 3.64 22.72 -4.56
C THR A 216 4.61 23.84 -4.97
N GLY A 217 5.55 24.20 -4.09
CA GLY A 217 6.60 25.19 -4.38
C GLY A 217 6.19 26.66 -4.15
N HIS A 218 4.97 26.92 -3.65
CA HIS A 218 4.56 28.29 -3.32
C HIS A 218 5.21 28.77 -2.02
N SER A 219 5.66 30.02 -1.98
CA SER A 219 6.20 30.66 -0.78
C SER A 219 5.10 31.11 0.18
N VAL A 220 4.40 30.16 0.79
CA VAL A 220 3.36 30.43 1.80
C VAL A 220 4.01 30.63 3.18
N GLN A 221 3.57 31.69 3.87
CA GLN A 221 3.93 31.96 5.27
C GLN A 221 2.90 31.36 6.21
N TRP A 222 3.34 30.90 7.39
CA TRP A 222 2.43 30.43 8.41
C TRP A 222 1.60 31.60 8.94
N THR A 223 0.29 31.41 9.08
CA THR A 223 -0.62 32.38 9.72
C THR A 223 -1.65 31.62 10.54
N ASP A 224 -2.25 32.27 11.53
CA ASP A 224 -3.44 31.76 12.24
C ASP A 224 -4.68 32.62 11.89
N ALA A 225 -4.74 33.12 10.65
CA ALA A 225 -5.73 34.12 10.25
C ALA A 225 -7.18 33.58 10.33
N ASN A 226 -7.40 32.31 9.98
CA ASN A 226 -8.71 31.69 10.08
C ASN A 226 -9.01 31.26 11.53
N ALA A 227 -7.99 30.83 12.28
CA ALA A 227 -8.13 30.46 13.68
C ALA A 227 -8.53 31.65 14.58
N GLN A 228 -7.92 32.83 14.38
CA GLN A 228 -8.07 33.97 15.30
C GLN A 228 -9.44 34.66 15.24
N VAL A 229 -10.15 34.56 14.12
CA VAL A 229 -11.43 35.29 13.94
C VAL A 229 -12.67 34.45 14.29
N SER A 230 -12.49 33.18 14.67
CA SER A 230 -13.58 32.25 15.04
C SER A 230 -14.74 32.28 14.04
N LEU A 231 -14.45 31.92 12.79
CA LEU A 231 -15.35 31.97 11.64
C LEU A 231 -16.68 31.22 11.83
N ASP A 232 -17.68 31.66 11.08
CA ASP A 232 -18.98 30.99 10.99
C ASP A 232 -18.89 29.58 10.38
N LYS A 233 -19.80 28.69 10.79
CA LYS A 233 -19.83 27.28 10.36
C LYS A 233 -19.77 27.11 8.84
N GLN A 234 -20.60 27.85 8.10
CA GLN A 234 -20.67 27.70 6.65
C GLN A 234 -19.39 28.19 5.96
N VAL A 235 -18.78 29.25 6.49
CA VAL A 235 -17.50 29.78 6.00
C VAL A 235 -16.38 28.78 6.25
N LEU A 236 -16.34 28.15 7.44
CA LEU A 236 -15.35 27.12 7.75
C LEU A 236 -15.51 25.87 6.89
N ILE A 237 -16.73 25.38 6.70
CA ILE A 237 -16.99 24.21 5.85
C ILE A 237 -16.56 24.51 4.41
N ALA A 238 -16.85 25.70 3.87
CA ALA A 238 -16.38 26.10 2.55
C ALA A 238 -14.84 26.08 2.46
N LYS A 239 -14.16 26.73 3.41
CA LYS A 239 -12.69 26.75 3.47
C LYS A 239 -12.05 25.36 3.64
N LEU A 240 -12.68 24.49 4.42
CA LEU A 240 -12.23 23.10 4.59
C LEU A 240 -12.33 22.33 3.28
N ASN A 241 -13.40 22.53 2.50
CA ASN A 241 -13.53 21.91 1.18
C ASN A 241 -12.49 22.47 0.19
N ASP A 242 -12.27 23.79 0.20
CA ASP A 242 -11.28 24.42 -0.68
C ASP A 242 -9.86 23.90 -0.40
N VAL A 243 -9.47 23.86 0.89
CA VAL A 243 -8.14 23.38 1.27
C VAL A 243 -8.00 21.87 1.10
N ALA A 244 -9.08 21.10 1.24
CA ALA A 244 -9.08 19.67 0.92
C ALA A 244 -8.79 19.44 -0.58
N ALA A 245 -9.46 20.19 -1.46
CA ALA A 245 -9.21 20.11 -2.90
C ALA A 245 -7.76 20.51 -3.24
N GLN A 246 -7.24 21.56 -2.60
CA GLN A 246 -5.85 21.99 -2.78
C GLN A 246 -4.86 20.91 -2.32
N CYS A 247 -5.08 20.30 -1.15
CA CYS A 247 -4.22 19.25 -0.63
C CYS A 247 -4.27 17.95 -1.45
N ASN A 248 -5.43 17.60 -2.00
CA ASN A 248 -5.55 16.47 -2.92
C ASN A 248 -4.76 16.69 -4.21
N ALA A 249 -4.84 17.90 -4.77
CA ALA A 249 -4.03 18.28 -5.93
C ALA A 249 -2.52 18.23 -5.58
N ALA A 250 -2.14 18.77 -4.42
CA ALA A 250 -0.76 18.74 -3.93
C ALA A 250 -0.26 17.30 -3.71
N ALA A 251 -1.11 16.37 -3.26
CA ALA A 251 -0.74 14.96 -3.12
C ALA A 251 -0.46 14.23 -4.46
N GLY A 252 -0.89 14.82 -5.58
CA GLY A 252 -0.56 14.32 -6.92
C GLY A 252 0.86 14.66 -7.39
N SER A 253 1.41 15.81 -7.00
CA SER A 253 2.62 16.38 -7.61
C SER A 253 3.61 17.04 -6.65
N GLY A 254 3.21 17.28 -5.41
CA GLY A 254 3.98 18.02 -4.42
C GLY A 254 5.04 17.19 -3.69
N THR A 255 5.86 17.89 -2.91
CA THR A 255 6.91 17.26 -2.09
C THR A 255 6.29 16.41 -0.98
N LEU A 256 6.75 15.16 -0.86
CA LEU A 256 6.25 14.23 0.15
C LEU A 256 6.47 14.73 1.58
N GLU A 257 7.59 15.42 1.83
CA GLU A 257 7.94 15.98 3.14
C GLU A 257 6.82 16.88 3.68
N MET A 258 6.37 17.87 2.90
CA MET A 258 5.35 18.82 3.33
C MET A 258 3.96 18.16 3.43
N LEU A 259 3.66 17.19 2.56
CA LEU A 259 2.39 16.46 2.60
C LEU A 259 2.28 15.55 3.83
N VAL A 260 3.36 14.84 4.18
CA VAL A 260 3.44 14.02 5.39
C VAL A 260 3.35 14.91 6.63
N ALA A 261 4.02 16.07 6.64
CA ALA A 261 3.91 17.04 7.72
C ALA A 261 2.46 17.55 7.88
N ASN A 262 1.75 17.86 6.79
CA ASN A 262 0.33 18.23 6.85
C ASN A 262 -0.53 17.11 7.43
N TYR A 263 -0.37 15.88 6.93
CA TYR A 263 -1.14 14.72 7.39
C TYR A 263 -0.96 14.49 8.89
N GLY A 264 0.29 14.54 9.37
CA GLY A 264 0.59 14.43 10.80
C GLY A 264 -0.05 15.55 11.61
N HIS A 265 0.10 16.81 11.18
CA HIS A 265 -0.45 17.96 11.87
C HIS A 265 -1.99 17.94 11.93
N ALA A 266 -2.66 17.70 10.80
CA ALA A 266 -4.11 17.62 10.73
C ALA A 266 -4.65 16.43 11.55
N SER A 267 -3.94 15.30 11.62
CA SER A 267 -4.33 14.14 12.44
C SER A 267 -4.34 14.45 13.93
N LEU A 268 -3.34 15.22 14.42
CA LEU A 268 -3.30 15.66 15.82
C LEU A 268 -4.53 16.50 16.20
N HIS A 269 -4.90 17.45 15.33
CA HIS A 269 -6.06 18.31 15.56
C HIS A 269 -7.39 17.61 15.31
N TYR A 270 -7.44 16.64 14.40
CA TYR A 270 -8.61 15.78 14.25
C TYR A 270 -8.84 14.92 15.51
N GLY A 271 -7.78 14.40 16.15
CA GLY A 271 -7.89 13.73 17.44
C GLY A 271 -8.49 14.62 18.55
N ASN A 272 -8.15 15.91 18.56
CA ASN A 272 -8.80 16.89 19.44
C ASN A 272 -10.29 17.05 19.08
N LEU A 273 -10.62 17.19 17.79
CA LEU A 273 -11.99 17.34 17.32
C LEU A 273 -12.88 16.13 17.63
N VAL A 274 -12.33 14.91 17.53
CA VAL A 274 -12.98 13.65 17.94
C VAL A 274 -13.39 13.73 19.41
N THR A 275 -12.49 14.21 20.28
CA THR A 275 -12.78 14.40 21.70
C THR A 275 -13.88 15.45 21.91
N TYR A 276 -13.85 16.56 21.15
CA TYR A 276 -14.84 17.63 21.26
C TYR A 276 -16.24 17.13 20.87
N LEU A 277 -16.33 16.35 19.80
CA LEU A 277 -17.58 15.74 19.35
C LEU A 277 -18.17 14.83 20.42
N ARG A 278 -17.36 13.97 21.05
CA ARG A 278 -17.82 13.08 22.12
C ARG A 278 -18.34 13.85 23.33
N LEU A 279 -17.65 14.92 23.74
CA LEU A 279 -18.08 15.80 24.83
C LEU A 279 -19.38 16.55 24.50
N LEU A 280 -19.61 16.86 23.22
CA LEU A 280 -20.86 17.43 22.73
C LEU A 280 -21.98 16.39 22.50
N GLY A 281 -21.74 15.11 22.78
CA GLY A 281 -22.71 14.03 22.63
C GLY A 281 -22.86 13.51 21.19
N HIS A 282 -21.89 13.75 20.32
CA HIS A 282 -21.90 13.32 18.93
C HIS A 282 -20.95 12.13 18.68
N VAL A 283 -21.30 11.29 17.71
CA VAL A 283 -20.44 10.22 17.21
C VAL A 283 -19.52 10.81 16.13
N PRO A 284 -18.19 10.75 16.29
CA PRO A 284 -17.25 11.21 15.29
C PRO A 284 -17.33 10.38 14.01
N PRO A 285 -17.10 10.98 12.84
CA PRO A 285 -16.90 10.24 11.60
C PRO A 285 -15.74 9.24 11.78
N ALA A 286 -15.81 8.12 11.10
CA ALA A 286 -14.69 7.19 11.00
C ALA A 286 -14.25 7.08 9.54
N GLY A 287 -12.95 6.82 9.40
CA GLY A 287 -12.29 6.36 8.19
C GLY A 287 -12.66 4.93 7.79
N ARG A 288 -12.13 4.44 6.68
CA ARG A 288 -12.24 3.02 6.30
C ARG A 288 -11.16 2.18 6.95
#